data_AF-A0A416XXE3-F1
#
_entry.id   AF-A0A416XXE3-F1
#
_cell.length_a   1.000
_cell.length_b   1.000
_cell.length_c   1.000
_cell.angle_alpha   90.00
_cell.angle_beta   90.00
_cell.angle_gamma   90.00
#
_symmetry.space_group_name_H-M   'P 1'
#
loop_
_entity.id
_entity.type
_entity.pdbx_description
1 polymer ?
#
loop_
_entity_poly.entity_id
_entity_poly.type
_entity_poly.pdbx_seq_one_letter_code
_entity_poly.pdbx_strand_id
1 'polypeptide(L)'
;MDVFAIEKGKALKLSVDEFEKQTCHEYPYYRTKKDKRLSLYAICPECGNPIQIVNMYGEEMMQNVTRKVTLYGKHTGRAVESFPYWNEAEMKNCSLYKPSPLGNTEIRTKTEESEEIKEIIEKNWRKIKQNIRGIVGVNLTNKEMDHMYEVFMDSRAYSYKAVNKYNIPYAMIRYQEAISIYRTFLFDSPMSEIVKDRINCNSKYFEIPDKEIVKKGSGFYNIGIYFTKYQRKEHKQYIHMVIYEADGYGKEGRNSILEESIEMKSWIYE
;
A
#
# COMPACT_ATOMS: atom_id res chain seq x y z
N MET A 1 6.66 3.62 -9.21
CA MET A 1 6.30 2.32 -8.58
C MET A 1 7.50 1.79 -7.83
N ASP A 2 7.28 0.97 -6.81
CA ASP A 2 8.29 0.36 -5.93
C ASP A 2 8.47 -1.16 -6.18
N VAL A 3 8.06 -1.62 -7.37
CA VAL A 3 8.21 -2.99 -7.86
C VAL A 3 8.71 -2.98 -9.31
N PHE A 4 9.36 -4.06 -9.71
CA PHE A 4 9.79 -4.30 -11.10
C PHE A 4 9.61 -5.79 -11.45
N ALA A 5 9.89 -6.15 -12.70
CA ALA A 5 10.04 -7.54 -13.10
C ALA A 5 11.12 -7.68 -14.17
N ILE A 6 11.63 -8.90 -14.29
CA ILE A 6 12.41 -9.37 -15.44
C ILE A 6 11.50 -10.12 -16.42
N GLU A 7 10.53 -10.87 -15.88
CA GLU A 7 9.52 -11.61 -16.62
C GLU A 7 8.12 -11.10 -16.26
N LYS A 8 7.27 -10.83 -17.26
CA LYS A 8 5.92 -10.28 -17.04
C LYS A 8 5.14 -11.17 -16.07
N GLY A 9 4.47 -10.56 -15.10
CA GLY A 9 3.74 -11.27 -14.05
C GLY A 9 4.57 -11.63 -12.81
N LYS A 10 5.90 -11.75 -12.91
CA LYS A 10 6.78 -12.09 -11.78
C LYS A 10 7.30 -10.84 -11.08
N ALA A 11 6.44 -10.22 -10.27
CA ALA A 11 6.78 -9.00 -9.55
C ALA A 11 7.86 -9.23 -8.49
N LEU A 12 8.82 -8.30 -8.43
CA LEU A 12 9.90 -8.24 -7.46
C LEU A 12 9.89 -6.87 -6.79
N LYS A 13 10.21 -6.83 -5.49
CA LYS A 13 10.36 -5.57 -4.77
C LYS A 13 11.56 -4.82 -5.32
N LEU A 14 11.39 -3.53 -5.59
CA LEU A 14 12.50 -2.70 -6.03
C LEU A 14 13.42 -2.34 -4.85
N SER A 15 14.61 -2.91 -4.86
CA SER A 15 15.76 -2.53 -4.02
C SER A 15 17.03 -2.65 -4.85
N VAL A 16 18.14 -2.09 -4.35
CA VAL A 16 19.47 -2.24 -4.97
C VAL A 16 19.82 -3.72 -5.07
N ASP A 17 19.88 -4.42 -3.94
CA ASP A 17 20.25 -5.84 -3.88
C ASP A 17 19.42 -6.73 -4.80
N GLU A 18 18.09 -6.58 -4.82
CA GLU A 18 17.22 -7.45 -5.62
C GLU A 18 17.38 -7.16 -7.10
N PHE A 19 17.51 -5.90 -7.50
CA PHE A 19 17.70 -5.57 -8.91
C PHE A 19 19.06 -6.03 -9.42
N GLU A 20 20.14 -5.79 -8.68
CA GLU A 20 21.48 -6.23 -9.07
C GLU A 20 21.57 -7.74 -9.18
N LYS A 21 21.01 -8.47 -8.20
CA LYS A 21 20.90 -9.93 -8.24
C LYS A 21 20.20 -10.45 -9.50
N GLN A 22 19.15 -9.77 -9.95
CA GLN A 22 18.31 -10.23 -11.06
C GLN A 22 18.86 -9.83 -12.44
N THR A 23 19.67 -8.78 -12.48
CA THR A 23 20.16 -8.19 -13.73
C THR A 23 21.64 -8.44 -13.97
N CYS A 24 22.39 -8.86 -12.96
CA CYS A 24 23.84 -9.14 -13.01
C CYS A 24 24.68 -7.99 -13.59
N HIS A 25 24.19 -6.75 -13.50
CA HIS A 25 24.79 -5.58 -14.17
C HIS A 25 24.88 -5.70 -15.70
N GLU A 26 24.06 -6.55 -16.32
CA GLU A 26 24.14 -6.89 -17.74
C GLU A 26 23.20 -6.08 -18.63
N TYR A 27 23.52 -6.09 -19.92
CA TYR A 27 22.62 -5.68 -20.98
C TYR A 27 21.42 -6.66 -21.05
N PRO A 28 20.17 -6.21 -21.26
CA PRO A 28 19.72 -4.86 -21.63
C PRO A 28 19.42 -3.91 -20.47
N TYR A 29 19.59 -4.35 -19.22
CA TYR A 29 19.16 -3.65 -18.01
C TYR A 29 20.09 -2.49 -17.67
N TYR A 30 21.40 -2.66 -17.83
CA TYR A 30 22.41 -1.61 -17.64
C TYR A 30 22.81 -1.03 -19.00
N ARG A 31 22.66 0.29 -19.17
CA ARG A 31 23.05 0.98 -20.39
C ARG A 31 23.82 2.24 -20.13
N THR A 32 25.05 2.28 -20.62
CA THR A 32 25.84 3.50 -20.66
C THR A 32 25.54 4.25 -21.95
N LYS A 33 24.92 5.42 -21.83
CA LYS A 33 24.69 6.32 -22.98
C LYS A 33 26.01 6.93 -23.46
N LYS A 34 25.99 7.54 -24.65
CA LYS A 34 27.16 8.23 -25.24
C LYS A 34 27.74 9.32 -24.33
N ASP A 35 26.90 9.95 -23.49
CA ASP A 35 27.28 10.94 -22.49
C ASP A 35 27.85 10.32 -21.18
N LYS A 36 28.17 9.02 -21.21
CA LYS A 36 28.64 8.20 -20.08
C LYS A 36 27.64 8.08 -18.92
N ARG A 37 26.40 8.54 -19.07
CA ARG A 37 25.38 8.36 -18.03
C ARG A 37 24.81 6.96 -18.08
N LEU A 38 24.82 6.30 -16.92
CA LEU A 38 24.17 5.01 -16.73
C LEU A 38 22.65 5.19 -16.68
N SER A 39 21.94 4.41 -17.48
CA SER A 39 20.49 4.27 -17.45
C SER A 39 20.15 2.83 -17.13
N LEU A 40 19.28 2.65 -16.14
CA LEU A 40 18.85 1.34 -15.67
C LEU A 40 17.43 1.06 -16.14
N TYR A 41 17.17 -0.14 -16.63
CA TYR A 41 15.89 -0.55 -17.17
C TYR A 41 15.46 -1.91 -16.61
N ALA A 42 14.14 -2.13 -16.62
CA ALA A 42 13.48 -3.41 -16.40
C ALA A 42 12.12 -3.36 -17.10
N ILE A 43 11.22 -4.28 -16.78
CA ILE A 43 9.82 -4.22 -17.23
C ILE A 43 8.85 -4.00 -16.07
N CYS A 44 7.70 -3.43 -16.38
CA CYS A 44 6.57 -3.37 -15.44
C CYS A 44 6.02 -4.78 -15.23
N PRO A 45 5.84 -5.23 -13.96
CA PRO A 45 5.32 -6.57 -13.70
C PRO A 45 3.87 -6.77 -14.19
N GLU A 46 3.09 -5.70 -14.33
CA GLU A 46 1.68 -5.77 -14.73
C GLU A 46 1.53 -5.76 -16.26
N CYS A 47 1.93 -4.66 -16.93
CA CYS A 47 1.73 -4.54 -18.38
C CYS A 47 2.91 -5.08 -19.22
N GLY A 48 4.08 -5.36 -18.62
CA GLY A 48 5.26 -5.83 -19.34
C GLY A 48 6.01 -4.74 -20.12
N ASN A 49 5.52 -3.50 -20.15
CA ASN A 49 6.19 -2.40 -20.82
C ASN A 49 7.52 -2.03 -20.13
N PRO A 50 8.52 -1.50 -20.85
CA PRO A 50 9.79 -1.10 -20.27
C PRO A 50 9.62 0.03 -19.25
N ILE A 51 10.30 -0.13 -18.12
CA ILE A 51 10.43 0.89 -17.08
C ILE A 51 11.88 1.30 -16.95
N GLN A 52 12.12 2.57 -16.63
CA GLN A 52 13.40 3.08 -16.18
C GLN A 52 13.44 3.02 -14.65
N ILE A 53 14.53 2.50 -14.11
CA ILE A 53 14.82 2.57 -12.68
C ILE A 53 15.54 3.88 -12.40
N VAL A 54 14.95 4.68 -11.52
CA VAL A 54 15.41 6.04 -11.22
C VAL A 54 15.94 6.07 -9.79
N ASN A 55 17.09 6.71 -9.60
CA ASN A 55 17.74 6.95 -8.31
C ASN A 55 18.25 5.68 -7.59
N MET A 56 18.68 4.67 -8.35
CA MET A 56 19.21 3.41 -7.80
C MET A 56 20.38 3.61 -6.84
N TYR A 57 21.37 4.39 -7.26
CA TYR A 57 22.55 4.76 -6.46
C TYR A 57 22.42 6.19 -5.92
N GLY A 58 21.18 6.67 -5.77
CA GLY A 58 20.88 8.04 -5.40
C GLY A 58 21.52 8.43 -4.06
N GLU A 59 21.60 7.49 -3.10
CA GLU A 59 22.23 7.68 -1.79
C GLU A 59 23.78 7.78 -1.88
N GLU A 60 24.43 7.03 -2.76
CA GLU A 60 25.90 7.08 -2.95
C GLU A 60 26.35 8.38 -3.65
N MET A 61 25.48 8.99 -4.47
CA MET A 61 25.75 10.30 -5.10
C MET A 61 25.43 11.51 -4.19
N MET A 62 24.96 11.30 -2.95
CA MET A 62 24.55 12.38 -2.02
C MET A 62 25.69 13.13 -1.32
N GLN A 63 26.96 12.93 -1.68
CA GLN A 63 28.00 13.84 -1.18
C GLN A 63 27.83 15.27 -1.71
N ASN A 64 27.07 15.49 -2.80
CA ASN A 64 26.86 16.81 -3.38
C ASN A 64 25.39 17.11 -3.72
N VAL A 65 24.71 17.75 -2.76
CA VAL A 65 23.54 18.65 -2.95
C VAL A 65 22.18 18.01 -3.30
N THR A 66 21.22 18.20 -2.37
CA THR A 66 19.74 18.05 -2.39
C THR A 66 19.09 16.72 -1.94
N ARG A 67 18.24 16.91 -0.91
CA ARG A 67 17.11 16.14 -0.33
C ARG A 67 16.79 14.75 -0.93
N LYS A 68 16.64 13.75 -0.02
CA LYS A 68 16.16 12.36 -0.19
C LYS A 68 15.61 12.04 -1.57
N VAL A 69 16.43 11.40 -2.39
CA VAL A 69 16.02 10.97 -3.72
C VAL A 69 15.42 9.57 -3.63
N THR A 70 14.10 9.44 -3.80
CA THR A 70 13.42 8.13 -3.67
C THR A 70 13.75 7.23 -4.87
N LEU A 71 14.10 5.96 -4.64
CA LEU A 71 14.21 4.92 -5.66
C LEU A 71 12.82 4.52 -6.19
N TYR A 72 12.61 4.57 -7.50
CA TYR A 72 11.36 4.12 -8.12
C TYR A 72 11.53 3.66 -9.56
N GLY A 73 10.63 2.77 -9.99
CA GLY A 73 10.39 2.44 -11.39
C GLY A 73 9.44 3.43 -12.06
N LYS A 74 9.77 3.84 -13.29
CA LYS A 74 8.98 4.75 -14.12
C LYS A 74 8.76 4.16 -15.50
N HIS A 75 7.51 4.03 -15.93
CA HIS A 75 7.22 3.70 -17.33
C HIS A 75 7.95 4.66 -18.28
N THR A 76 8.64 4.10 -19.26
CA THR A 76 9.45 4.87 -20.22
C THR A 76 8.58 5.67 -21.19
N GLY A 77 7.33 5.25 -21.41
CA GLY A 77 6.40 5.90 -22.33
C GLY A 77 6.64 5.60 -23.81
N ARG A 78 7.61 4.73 -24.13
CA ARG A 78 8.02 4.41 -25.51
C ARG A 78 8.72 3.05 -25.57
N ALA A 79 8.85 2.50 -26.77
CA ALA A 79 9.69 1.34 -26.98
C ALA A 79 11.15 1.63 -26.60
N VAL A 80 11.84 0.63 -26.06
CA VAL A 80 13.25 0.69 -25.71
C VAL A 80 13.93 -0.47 -26.44
N GLU A 81 15.00 -0.17 -27.18
CA GLU A 81 15.81 -1.17 -27.90
C GLU A 81 16.11 -2.39 -27.01
N SER A 82 16.10 -3.62 -27.54
CA SER A 82 16.31 -4.86 -26.77
C SER A 82 15.34 -5.16 -25.62
N PHE A 83 14.26 -4.38 -25.47
CA PHE A 83 13.04 -4.84 -24.82
C PHE A 83 12.02 -5.15 -25.92
N PRO A 84 11.71 -6.42 -26.19
CA PRO A 84 10.96 -6.82 -27.38
C PRO A 84 9.47 -6.43 -27.33
N TYR A 85 8.95 -6.10 -26.15
CA TYR A 85 7.54 -5.81 -25.93
C TYR A 85 7.32 -4.34 -25.62
N TRP A 86 6.42 -3.69 -26.36
CA TRP A 86 5.87 -2.38 -26.02
C TRP A 86 4.44 -2.24 -26.56
N ASN A 87 3.52 -1.77 -25.71
CA ASN A 87 2.13 -1.49 -26.06
C ASN A 87 1.61 -0.28 -25.27
N GLU A 88 1.28 0.80 -25.96
CA GLU A 88 0.80 2.03 -25.36
C GLU A 88 -0.56 1.88 -24.66
N ALA A 89 -1.48 1.10 -25.24
CA ALA A 89 -2.80 0.89 -24.67
C ALA A 89 -2.73 0.10 -23.36
N GLU A 90 -1.91 -0.95 -23.29
CA GLU A 90 -1.66 -1.68 -22.04
C GLU A 90 -0.97 -0.79 -21.00
N MET A 91 -0.03 0.07 -21.39
CA MET A 91 0.60 1.03 -20.46
C MET A 91 -0.42 2.01 -19.90
N LYS A 92 -1.29 2.58 -20.75
CA LYS A 92 -2.30 3.56 -20.34
C LYS A 92 -3.33 2.97 -19.39
N ASN A 93 -3.64 1.68 -19.54
CA ASN A 93 -4.55 0.94 -18.68
C ASN A 93 -3.86 0.30 -17.45
N CYS A 94 -2.54 0.46 -17.30
CA CYS A 94 -1.79 -0.15 -16.22
C CYS A 94 -2.01 0.56 -14.87
N SER A 95 -2.39 -0.21 -13.85
CA SER A 95 -2.61 0.26 -12.49
C SER A 95 -1.34 0.84 -11.85
N LEU A 96 -0.15 0.36 -12.24
CA LEU A 96 1.15 0.89 -11.81
C LEU A 96 1.62 2.14 -12.58
N TYR A 97 1.00 2.50 -13.70
CA TYR A 97 1.34 3.71 -14.46
C TYR A 97 0.60 4.94 -13.92
N LYS A 98 -0.73 4.84 -13.89
CA LYS A 98 -1.64 5.89 -13.42
C LYS A 98 -2.73 5.25 -12.55
N PRO A 99 -2.41 4.90 -11.28
CA PRO A 99 -3.37 4.27 -10.40
C PRO A 99 -4.58 5.18 -10.18
N SER A 100 -5.77 4.56 -10.20
CA SER A 100 -7.00 5.24 -9.79
C SER A 100 -6.95 5.52 -8.27
N PRO A 101 -7.43 6.69 -7.81
CA PRO A 101 -7.46 7.02 -6.39
C PRO A 101 -8.20 5.97 -5.54
N LEU A 102 -7.58 5.50 -4.45
CA LEU A 102 -8.28 4.62 -3.49
C LEU A 102 -9.49 5.33 -2.89
N GLY A 103 -10.64 4.65 -2.90
CA GLY A 103 -11.95 5.21 -2.60
C GLY A 103 -12.82 5.44 -3.84
N ASN A 104 -12.26 5.39 -5.05
CA ASN A 104 -13.04 5.36 -6.28
C ASN A 104 -13.73 3.99 -6.45
N THR A 105 -15.05 4.01 -6.58
CA THR A 105 -15.92 2.83 -6.72
C THR A 105 -16.30 2.52 -8.17
N GLU A 106 -15.70 3.20 -9.15
CA GLU A 106 -15.91 2.89 -10.57
C GLU A 106 -15.44 1.46 -10.86
N ILE A 107 -16.33 0.65 -11.43
CA ILE A 107 -16.10 -0.76 -11.74
C ILE A 107 -15.22 -0.89 -12.98
N ARG A 108 -14.22 -1.78 -12.96
CA ARG A 108 -13.40 -2.07 -14.13
C ARG A 108 -14.19 -2.88 -15.17
N THR A 109 -13.97 -2.60 -16.44
CA THR A 109 -14.65 -3.29 -17.55
C THR A 109 -14.10 -4.68 -17.81
N LYS A 110 -12.80 -4.90 -17.55
CA LYS A 110 -12.13 -6.19 -17.75
C LYS A 110 -12.35 -7.12 -16.54
N THR A 111 -13.13 -8.18 -16.73
CA THR A 111 -13.51 -9.11 -15.65
C THR A 111 -12.36 -10.03 -15.23
N GLU A 112 -11.49 -10.46 -16.16
CA GLU A 112 -10.36 -11.35 -15.87
C GLU A 112 -9.45 -10.83 -14.75
N GLU A 113 -9.12 -9.54 -14.76
CA GLU A 113 -8.30 -8.91 -13.72
C GLU A 113 -9.01 -8.90 -12.36
N SER A 114 -10.33 -8.78 -12.38
CA SER A 114 -11.14 -8.86 -11.15
C SER A 114 -11.12 -10.25 -10.54
N GLU A 115 -11.21 -11.29 -11.38
CA GLU A 115 -11.10 -12.67 -10.91
C GLU A 115 -9.68 -13.00 -10.43
N GLU A 116 -8.63 -12.52 -11.10
CA GLU A 116 -7.24 -12.66 -10.63
C GLU A 116 -7.07 -12.05 -9.23
N ILE A 117 -7.56 -10.83 -9.01
CA ILE A 117 -7.49 -10.17 -7.70
C ILE A 117 -8.26 -10.96 -6.64
N LYS A 118 -9.46 -11.44 -6.97
CA LYS A 118 -10.27 -12.26 -6.08
C LYS A 118 -9.53 -13.54 -5.67
N GLU A 119 -8.98 -14.28 -6.63
CA GLU A 119 -8.21 -15.48 -6.36
C GLU A 119 -6.98 -15.21 -5.49
N ILE A 120 -6.25 -14.11 -5.74
CA ILE A 120 -5.11 -13.70 -4.93
C ILE A 120 -5.56 -13.50 -3.48
N ILE A 121 -6.69 -12.81 -3.26
CA ILE A 121 -7.20 -12.56 -1.90
C ILE A 121 -7.55 -13.89 -1.22
N GLU A 122 -8.28 -14.76 -1.90
CA GLU A 122 -8.69 -16.08 -1.37
C GLU A 122 -7.49 -16.95 -0.98
N LYS A 123 -6.50 -17.09 -1.87
CA LYS A 123 -5.31 -17.91 -1.65
C LYS A 123 -4.39 -17.33 -0.56
N ASN A 124 -4.34 -16.01 -0.42
CA ASN A 124 -3.39 -15.33 0.46
C ASN A 124 -4.03 -14.73 1.72
N TRP A 125 -5.27 -15.09 2.05
CA TRP A 125 -6.04 -14.41 3.10
C TRP A 125 -5.29 -14.34 4.44
N ARG A 126 -4.64 -15.43 4.86
CA ARG A 126 -3.82 -15.46 6.09
C ARG A 126 -2.71 -14.41 6.10
N LYS A 127 -2.01 -14.22 4.98
CA LYS A 127 -0.91 -13.25 4.84
C LYS A 127 -1.46 -11.83 4.78
N ILE A 128 -2.56 -11.62 4.04
CA ILE A 128 -3.27 -10.34 3.99
C ILE A 128 -3.70 -9.90 5.39
N LYS A 129 -4.18 -10.82 6.24
CA LYS A 129 -4.54 -10.50 7.62
C LYS A 129 -3.37 -9.92 8.43
N GLN A 130 -2.18 -10.51 8.29
CA GLN A 130 -0.98 -10.01 8.97
C GLN A 130 -0.55 -8.64 8.43
N ASN A 131 -0.63 -8.46 7.11
CA ASN A 131 -0.28 -7.19 6.47
C ASN A 131 -1.21 -6.05 6.91
N ILE A 132 -2.52 -6.31 7.00
CA ILE A 132 -3.49 -5.34 7.53
C ILE A 132 -3.18 -4.99 8.99
N ARG A 133 -2.93 -5.99 9.86
CA ARG A 133 -2.55 -5.76 11.27
C ARG A 133 -1.30 -4.89 11.40
N GLY A 134 -0.29 -5.14 10.55
CA GLY A 134 0.92 -4.32 10.48
C GLY A 134 0.68 -2.88 10.01
N ILE A 135 -0.29 -2.66 9.10
CA ILE A 135 -0.67 -1.31 8.65
C ILE A 135 -1.40 -0.54 9.75
N VAL A 136 -2.33 -1.19 10.47
CA VAL A 136 -3.18 -0.53 11.48
C VAL A 136 -2.52 -0.42 12.86
N GLY A 137 -1.50 -1.24 13.16
CA GLY A 137 -0.78 -1.23 14.44
C GLY A 137 -1.51 -1.94 15.60
N VAL A 138 -2.70 -2.48 15.36
CA VAL A 138 -3.50 -3.24 16.33
C VAL A 138 -3.84 -4.62 15.80
N ASN A 139 -3.97 -5.58 16.70
CA ASN A 139 -4.23 -6.97 16.41
C ASN A 139 -5.74 -7.21 16.22
N LEU A 140 -6.30 -6.70 15.12
CA LEU A 140 -7.70 -6.91 14.75
C LEU A 140 -8.07 -8.39 14.86
N THR A 141 -9.21 -8.66 15.47
CA THR A 141 -9.66 -10.03 15.74
C THR A 141 -9.95 -10.76 14.42
N ASN A 142 -9.85 -12.10 14.40
CA ASN A 142 -10.20 -12.84 13.20
C ASN A 142 -11.67 -12.59 12.79
N LYS A 143 -12.57 -12.39 13.75
CA LYS A 143 -13.97 -12.04 13.49
C LYS A 143 -14.10 -10.74 12.69
N GLU A 144 -13.40 -9.68 13.09
CA GLU A 144 -13.43 -8.39 12.38
C GLU A 144 -12.80 -8.52 10.98
N MET A 145 -11.72 -9.29 10.86
CA MET A 145 -11.06 -9.51 9.59
C MET A 145 -11.94 -10.31 8.63
N ASP A 146 -12.53 -11.41 9.09
CA ASP A 146 -13.36 -12.28 8.26
C ASP A 146 -14.65 -11.54 7.85
N HIS A 147 -15.21 -10.68 8.72
CA HIS A 147 -16.29 -9.77 8.34
C HIS A 147 -15.87 -8.75 7.27
N MET A 148 -14.68 -8.14 7.40
CA MET A 148 -14.13 -7.24 6.37
C MET A 148 -13.97 -7.96 5.03
N TYR A 149 -13.52 -9.21 5.05
CA TYR A 149 -13.44 -10.05 3.86
C TYR A 149 -14.81 -10.26 3.22
N GLU A 150 -15.82 -10.67 4.00
CA GLU A 150 -17.19 -10.89 3.52
C GLU A 150 -17.74 -9.63 2.86
N VAL A 151 -17.68 -8.48 3.54
CA VAL A 151 -18.15 -7.19 3.01
C VAL A 151 -17.42 -6.84 1.71
N PHE A 152 -16.11 -7.04 1.64
CA PHE A 152 -15.31 -6.74 0.45
C PHE A 152 -15.66 -7.63 -0.74
N MET A 153 -15.94 -8.91 -0.48
CA MET A 153 -16.32 -9.88 -1.51
C MET A 153 -17.76 -9.68 -1.99
N ASP A 154 -18.71 -9.50 -1.07
CA ASP A 154 -20.13 -9.35 -1.37
C ASP A 154 -20.43 -8.05 -2.12
N SER A 155 -19.76 -6.96 -1.73
CA SER A 155 -19.84 -5.67 -2.44
C SER A 155 -19.11 -5.69 -3.79
N ARG A 156 -18.37 -6.76 -4.09
CA ARG A 156 -17.47 -6.88 -5.25
C ARG A 156 -16.46 -5.74 -5.34
N ALA A 157 -16.00 -5.22 -4.20
CA ALA A 157 -15.05 -4.11 -4.18
C ALA A 157 -13.71 -4.46 -4.86
N TYR A 158 -13.35 -5.74 -4.93
CA TYR A 158 -12.22 -6.23 -5.72
C TYR A 158 -12.32 -5.84 -7.21
N SER A 159 -13.52 -5.55 -7.73
CA SER A 159 -13.78 -5.15 -9.12
C SER A 159 -13.56 -3.65 -9.41
N TYR A 160 -13.33 -2.81 -8.39
CA TYR A 160 -13.15 -1.38 -8.61
C TYR A 160 -11.81 -1.06 -9.28
N LYS A 161 -11.77 -0.07 -10.19
CA LYS A 161 -10.55 0.37 -10.90
C LYS A 161 -9.41 0.80 -9.97
N ALA A 162 -9.73 1.21 -8.74
CA ALA A 162 -8.73 1.60 -7.74
C ALA A 162 -8.11 0.41 -6.99
N VAL A 163 -8.71 -0.77 -7.06
CA VAL A 163 -8.15 -2.00 -6.50
C VAL A 163 -7.26 -2.65 -7.54
N ASN A 164 -6.08 -3.09 -7.13
CA ASN A 164 -5.18 -3.91 -7.94
C ASN A 164 -4.41 -4.87 -7.03
N LYS A 165 -3.76 -5.88 -7.60
CA LYS A 165 -3.06 -6.91 -6.81
C LYS A 165 -1.95 -6.37 -5.88
N TYR A 166 -1.44 -5.17 -6.15
CA TYR A 166 -0.38 -4.56 -5.35
C TYR A 166 -0.88 -3.75 -4.16
N ASN A 167 -2.18 -3.43 -4.08
CA ASN A 167 -2.73 -2.58 -3.01
C ASN A 167 -3.84 -3.21 -2.17
N ILE A 168 -4.07 -4.53 -2.31
CA ILE A 168 -5.16 -5.28 -1.66
C ILE A 168 -5.37 -4.91 -0.18
N PRO A 169 -4.36 -4.96 0.73
CA PRO A 169 -4.58 -4.60 2.14
C PRO A 169 -5.14 -3.19 2.33
N TYR A 170 -4.62 -2.21 1.58
CA TYR A 170 -5.08 -0.83 1.66
C TYR A 170 -6.48 -0.66 1.08
N ALA A 171 -6.82 -1.40 0.02
CA ALA A 171 -8.16 -1.40 -0.52
C ALA A 171 -9.17 -1.94 0.52
N MET A 172 -8.90 -3.10 1.11
CA MET A 172 -9.81 -3.73 2.07
C MET A 172 -10.13 -2.82 3.26
N ILE A 173 -9.10 -2.22 3.88
CA ILE A 173 -9.33 -1.28 5.00
C ILE A 173 -9.98 0.03 4.58
N ARG A 174 -9.80 0.46 3.33
CA ARG A 174 -10.36 1.73 2.82
C ARG A 174 -11.83 1.65 2.46
N TYR A 175 -12.29 0.49 2.01
CA TYR A 175 -13.70 0.26 1.67
C TYR A 175 -14.51 -0.33 2.84
N GLN A 176 -13.87 -0.51 4.01
CA GLN A 176 -14.55 -0.88 5.24
C GLN A 176 -15.13 0.36 5.94
N GLU A 177 -16.23 0.16 6.67
CA GLU A 177 -16.69 1.12 7.66
C GLU A 177 -15.70 1.24 8.84
N ALA A 178 -15.98 2.12 9.79
CA ALA A 178 -15.16 2.22 10.98
C ALA A 178 -15.14 0.89 11.76
N ILE A 179 -13.95 0.44 12.14
CA ILE A 179 -13.71 -0.80 12.89
C ILE A 179 -13.54 -0.43 14.36
N SER A 180 -14.25 -1.10 15.25
CA SER A 180 -14.01 -0.95 16.69
C SER A 180 -12.63 -1.51 17.04
N ILE A 181 -11.89 -0.81 17.90
CA ILE A 181 -10.58 -1.29 18.41
C ILE A 181 -10.56 -1.39 19.94
N TYR A 182 -11.75 -1.36 20.56
CA TYR A 182 -11.86 -1.55 22.00
C TYR A 182 -11.49 -2.99 22.39
N ARG A 183 -10.71 -3.16 23.48
CA ARG A 183 -10.21 -4.47 23.96
C ARG A 183 -9.31 -5.19 22.98
N THR A 184 -8.76 -4.49 22.00
CA THR A 184 -7.78 -5.03 21.06
C THR A 184 -6.37 -4.83 21.60
N PHE A 185 -5.47 -5.77 21.31
CA PHE A 185 -4.04 -5.67 21.65
C PHE A 185 -3.27 -4.97 20.54
N LEU A 186 -2.16 -4.32 20.87
CA LEU A 186 -1.19 -3.84 19.88
C LEU A 186 -0.62 -5.00 19.06
N PHE A 187 -0.39 -4.75 17.77
CA PHE A 187 0.29 -5.68 16.88
C PHE A 187 1.74 -5.26 16.71
N ASP A 188 2.67 -6.22 16.77
CA ASP A 188 4.10 -5.95 16.67
C ASP A 188 4.47 -5.33 15.30
N SER A 189 4.57 -4.00 15.26
CA SER A 189 4.82 -3.22 14.06
C SER A 189 5.26 -1.79 14.40
N PRO A 190 5.95 -1.06 13.51
CA PRO A 190 6.27 0.34 13.77
C PRO A 190 5.05 1.24 14.03
N MET A 191 3.87 0.87 13.51
CA MET A 191 2.63 1.61 13.76
C MET A 191 2.13 1.45 15.20
N SER A 192 2.41 0.34 15.90
CA SER A 192 1.93 0.15 17.27
C SER A 192 2.48 1.17 18.25
N GLU A 193 3.73 1.59 18.07
CA GLU A 193 4.34 2.62 18.91
C GLU A 193 3.63 3.96 18.74
N ILE A 194 3.33 4.34 17.49
CA ILE A 194 2.58 5.57 17.18
C ILE A 194 1.17 5.49 17.78
N VAL A 195 0.48 4.36 17.62
CA VAL A 195 -0.86 4.15 18.19
C VAL A 195 -0.83 4.25 19.72
N LYS A 196 0.13 3.60 20.36
CA LYS A 196 0.29 3.61 21.82
C LYS A 196 0.53 5.00 22.35
N ASP A 197 1.51 5.70 21.79
CA ASP A 197 1.85 7.06 22.20
C ASP A 197 0.66 8.00 22.04
N ARG A 198 -0.03 7.94 20.90
CA ARG A 198 -1.14 8.85 20.59
C ARG A 198 -2.37 8.57 21.45
N ILE A 199 -2.73 7.31 21.70
CA ILE A 199 -3.82 6.98 22.60
C ILE A 199 -3.48 7.46 24.02
N ASN A 200 -2.30 7.15 24.54
CA ASN A 200 -1.93 7.53 25.91
C ASN A 200 -1.83 9.05 26.11
N CYS A 201 -1.34 9.80 25.12
CA CYS A 201 -1.22 11.25 25.20
C CYS A 201 -2.51 12.02 24.92
N ASN A 202 -3.34 11.55 23.98
CA ASN A 202 -4.44 12.36 23.43
C ASN A 202 -5.84 11.86 23.80
N SER A 203 -6.00 10.57 24.13
CA SER A 203 -7.32 10.01 24.44
C SER A 203 -7.79 10.43 25.82
N LYS A 204 -9.04 10.91 25.90
CA LYS A 204 -9.72 11.23 27.17
C LYS A 204 -10.22 9.97 27.86
N TYR A 205 -10.63 8.97 27.08
CA TYR A 205 -11.40 7.83 27.60
C TYR A 205 -10.65 6.51 27.61
N PHE A 206 -9.56 6.39 26.86
CA PHE A 206 -8.81 5.15 26.66
C PHE A 206 -7.32 5.33 26.95
N GLU A 207 -6.67 4.23 27.30
CA GLU A 207 -5.22 4.11 27.49
C GLU A 207 -4.74 2.71 27.10
N ILE A 208 -3.43 2.58 26.97
CA ILE A 208 -2.72 1.32 26.76
C ILE A 208 -1.61 1.22 27.82
N PRO A 209 -1.91 0.66 29.01
CA PRO A 209 -0.93 0.55 30.10
C PRO A 209 0.19 -0.43 29.74
N ASP A 210 -0.11 -1.47 28.96
CA ASP A 210 0.87 -2.39 28.40
C ASP A 210 0.64 -2.57 26.89
N LYS A 211 -0.18 -3.56 26.50
CA LYS A 211 -0.50 -3.86 25.10
C LYS A 211 -1.99 -3.80 24.75
N GLU A 212 -2.89 -3.86 25.73
CA GLU A 212 -4.33 -3.84 25.49
C GLU A 212 -4.90 -2.42 25.57
N ILE A 213 -5.80 -2.08 24.64
CA ILE A 213 -6.58 -0.84 24.71
C ILE A 213 -7.68 -1.00 25.77
N VAL A 214 -7.57 -0.25 26.86
CA VAL A 214 -8.50 -0.27 27.99
C VAL A 214 -9.13 1.11 28.23
N LYS A 215 -10.23 1.14 28.99
CA LYS A 215 -10.91 2.39 29.38
C LYS A 215 -10.28 2.95 30.66
N LYS A 216 -10.15 4.27 30.74
CA LYS A 216 -9.71 5.02 31.93
C LYS A 216 -10.78 5.09 33.04
N GLY A 217 -12.04 4.73 32.76
CA GLY A 217 -13.14 4.82 33.72
C GLY A 217 -14.37 3.99 33.33
N SER A 218 -15.47 4.17 34.05
CA SER A 218 -16.68 3.34 33.94
C SER A 218 -17.69 3.77 32.86
N GLY A 219 -17.40 4.83 32.10
CA GLY A 219 -18.32 5.37 31.09
C GLY A 219 -18.46 4.52 29.82
N PHE A 220 -19.58 4.73 29.12
CA PHE A 220 -19.85 4.12 27.82
C PHE A 220 -19.24 4.96 26.69
N TYR A 221 -17.98 4.65 26.39
CA TYR A 221 -17.23 5.27 25.30
C TYR A 221 -16.91 4.25 24.20
N ASN A 222 -16.80 4.74 22.98
CA ASN A 222 -16.40 3.99 21.80
C ASN A 222 -15.03 4.46 21.33
N ILE A 223 -14.20 3.53 20.83
CA ILE A 223 -12.95 3.83 20.12
C ILE A 223 -12.94 3.03 18.82
N GLY A 224 -12.62 3.71 17.72
CA GLY A 224 -12.61 3.08 16.42
C GLY A 224 -11.53 3.64 15.51
N ILE A 225 -11.26 2.88 14.45
CA ILE A 225 -10.33 3.22 13.39
C ILE A 225 -11.06 3.24 12.05
N TYR A 226 -10.71 4.19 11.18
CA TYR A 226 -11.14 4.18 9.79
C TYR A 226 -10.07 4.76 8.88
N PHE A 227 -10.17 4.42 7.60
CA PHE A 227 -9.27 4.91 6.56
C PHE A 227 -10.01 5.84 5.61
N THR A 228 -9.39 6.97 5.30
CA THR A 228 -9.95 8.02 4.46
C THR A 228 -8.88 8.63 3.57
N LYS A 229 -9.27 9.62 2.76
CA LYS A 229 -8.42 10.50 1.94
C LYS A 229 -7.26 9.79 1.23
N TYR A 230 -7.38 9.62 -0.08
CA TYR A 230 -6.24 9.23 -0.92
C TYR A 230 -5.48 10.49 -1.36
N GLN A 231 -4.15 10.44 -1.25
CA GLN A 231 -3.27 11.50 -1.74
C GLN A 231 -2.14 10.90 -2.57
N ARG A 232 -1.84 11.55 -3.70
CA ARG A 232 -0.65 11.24 -4.50
C ARG A 232 0.31 12.42 -4.43
N LYS A 233 1.54 12.16 -4.01
CA LYS A 233 2.64 13.13 -4.02
C LYS A 233 3.79 12.52 -4.83
N GLU A 234 4.12 13.15 -5.95
CA GLU A 234 5.12 12.64 -6.90
C GLU A 234 4.85 11.19 -7.33
N HIS A 235 5.74 10.26 -6.96
CA HIS A 235 5.67 8.83 -7.27
C HIS A 235 5.12 7.97 -6.13
N LYS A 236 4.71 8.60 -5.02
CA LYS A 236 4.20 7.96 -3.81
C LYS A 236 2.70 8.15 -3.67
N GLN A 237 2.08 7.16 -3.04
CA GLN A 237 0.65 7.13 -2.75
C GLN A 237 0.47 7.07 -1.23
N TYR A 238 -0.52 7.77 -0.71
CA TYR A 238 -0.80 7.88 0.71
C TYR A 238 -2.28 7.66 0.99
N ILE A 239 -2.55 7.03 2.13
CA ILE A 239 -3.89 6.87 2.70
C ILE A 239 -3.88 7.40 4.14
N HIS A 240 -4.97 8.01 4.58
CA HIS A 240 -5.04 8.60 5.93
C HIS A 240 -5.75 7.64 6.87
N MET A 241 -5.07 7.27 7.95
CA MET A 241 -5.62 6.51 9.05
C MET A 241 -6.11 7.48 10.14
N VAL A 242 -7.31 7.27 10.64
CA VAL A 242 -7.87 8.03 11.76
C VAL A 242 -8.29 7.10 12.88
N ILE A 243 -7.79 7.34 14.09
CA ILE A 243 -8.32 6.74 15.32
C ILE A 243 -9.11 7.81 16.05
N TYR A 244 -10.34 7.48 16.42
CA TYR A 244 -11.25 8.39 17.10
C TYR A 244 -11.83 7.75 18.36
N GLU A 245 -12.26 8.59 19.30
CA GLU A 245 -13.11 8.23 20.43
C GLU A 245 -14.43 9.01 20.40
N ALA A 246 -15.47 8.47 21.04
CA ALA A 246 -16.76 9.13 21.17
C ALA A 246 -17.46 8.74 22.48
N ASP A 247 -18.27 9.65 23.02
CA ASP A 247 -19.23 9.41 24.08
C ASP A 247 -20.59 8.96 23.52
N GLY A 248 -21.06 7.78 23.93
CA GLY A 248 -22.39 7.27 23.54
C GLY A 248 -22.59 6.89 22.05
N TYR A 249 -23.87 6.81 21.65
CA TYR A 249 -24.34 6.31 20.34
C TYR A 249 -24.39 7.38 19.22
N GLY A 250 -23.91 8.60 19.46
CA GLY A 250 -24.04 9.75 18.56
C GLY A 250 -22.82 10.02 17.66
N LYS A 251 -23.04 10.79 16.57
CA LYS A 251 -21.96 11.39 15.76
C LYS A 251 -21.44 12.71 16.33
N GLU A 252 -22.25 13.38 17.16
CA GLU A 252 -21.86 14.55 17.95
C GLU A 252 -21.02 14.05 19.12
N GLY A 253 -19.77 14.51 19.25
CA GLY A 253 -18.84 14.07 20.31
C GLY A 253 -17.60 13.28 19.85
N ARG A 254 -17.41 13.06 18.54
CA ARG A 254 -16.20 12.37 18.03
C ARG A 254 -14.95 13.23 18.17
N ASN A 255 -13.97 12.75 18.92
CA ASN A 255 -12.64 13.33 19.04
C ASN A 255 -11.62 12.49 18.29
N SER A 256 -10.80 13.13 17.44
CA SER A 256 -9.71 12.48 16.72
C SER A 256 -8.49 12.35 17.64
N ILE A 257 -8.02 11.13 17.87
CA ILE A 257 -6.87 10.80 18.71
C ILE A 257 -5.58 10.80 17.87
N LEU A 258 -5.68 10.23 16.67
CA LEU A 258 -4.58 10.08 15.71
C LEU A 258 -5.10 10.34 14.29
N GLU A 259 -4.37 11.16 13.54
CA GLU A 259 -4.49 11.28 12.09
C GLU A 259 -3.11 11.05 11.48
N GLU A 260 -2.91 9.91 10.83
CA GLU A 260 -1.61 9.49 10.30
C GLU A 260 -1.68 9.30 8.79
N SER A 261 -0.69 9.83 8.07
CA SER A 261 -0.60 9.69 6.61
C SER A 261 0.32 8.54 6.24
N ILE A 262 -0.26 7.38 5.93
CA ILE A 262 0.49 6.15 5.64
C ILE A 262 0.91 6.12 4.18
N GLU A 263 2.22 5.99 3.92
CA GLU A 263 2.75 5.71 2.57
C GLU A 263 2.37 4.28 2.16
N MET A 264 1.68 4.15 1.03
CA MET A 264 1.29 2.85 0.49
C MET A 264 2.48 2.19 -0.21
N LYS A 265 2.79 0.96 0.21
CA LYS A 265 3.78 0.10 -0.44
C LYS A 265 3.11 -0.98 -1.27
N SER A 266 3.75 -1.41 -2.35
CA SER A 266 3.21 -2.52 -3.14
C SER A 266 3.37 -3.84 -2.39
N TRP A 267 2.31 -4.62 -2.35
CA TRP A 267 2.31 -6.00 -1.84
C TRP A 267 2.49 -6.99 -2.99
N ILE A 268 3.25 -8.05 -2.75
CA ILE A 268 3.43 -9.15 -3.70
C ILE A 268 2.90 -10.42 -3.03
N TYR A 269 1.91 -11.01 -3.69
CA TYR A 269 1.24 -12.25 -3.32
C TYR A 269 1.44 -13.27 -4.44
N GLU A 270 1.44 -14.55 -4.08
CA GLU A 270 1.58 -15.67 -5.01
C GLU A 270 0.22 -16.20 -5.46
#